data_AF-A0A8J2L7A2-F1
#
_entry.id   AF-A0A8J2L7A2-F1
#
_cell.length_a   1.000
_cell.length_b   1.000
_cell.length_c   1.000
_cell.angle_alpha   90.00
_cell.angle_beta   90.00
_cell.angle_gamma   90.00
#
_symmetry.space_group_name_H-M   'P 1'
#
loop_
_entity.id
_entity.type
_entity.pdbx_description
1 polymer ?
#
loop_
_entity_poly.entity_id
_entity_poly.type
_entity_poly.pdbx_seq_one_letter_code
_entity_poly.pdbx_strand_id
1 'polypeptide(L)'
;MLALAPAFVGGWLLIGFGHNVTLVLVGRFVTGFCGGSFTLTIPIYVSEIAENSVRGVLSNMLVLVLCVGILFTYILGSYIPW
;
A
#
# COMPACT_ATOMS: atom_id res chain seq x y z
N MET A 1 -9.16 1.39 9.04
CA MET A 1 -7.80 0.92 8.71
C MET A 1 -7.46 -0.42 9.35
N LEU A 2 -7.55 -0.57 10.67
CA LEU A 2 -7.10 -1.80 11.37
C LEU A 2 -7.81 -3.07 10.90
N ALA A 3 -9.12 -3.00 10.61
CA ALA A 3 -9.91 -4.13 10.11
C ALA A 3 -9.48 -4.63 8.71
N LEU A 4 -8.83 -3.78 7.90
CA LEU A 4 -8.33 -4.13 6.57
C LEU A 4 -6.94 -4.79 6.64
N ALA A 5 -6.22 -4.66 7.76
CA ALA A 5 -4.90 -5.25 7.95
C ALA A 5 -4.89 -6.78 7.77
N PRO A 6 -5.79 -7.58 8.38
CA PRO A 6 -5.78 -9.03 8.17
C PRO A 6 -6.11 -9.42 6.72
N ALA A 7 -6.98 -8.68 6.04
CA ALA A 7 -7.28 -8.91 4.63
C ALA A 7 -6.08 -8.60 3.72
N PHE A 8 -5.34 -7.53 4.02
CA PHE A 8 -4.13 -7.17 3.28
C PHE A 8 -3.02 -8.20 3.45
N VAL A 9 -2.76 -8.64 4.69
CA VAL A 9 -1.78 -9.70 4.98
C VAL A 9 -2.20 -11.01 4.32
N GLY A 10 -3.49 -11.39 4.43
CA GLY A 10 -4.04 -12.56 3.75
C GLY A 10 -3.84 -12.50 2.23
N GLY A 11 -4.10 -11.35 1.60
CA GLY A 11 -3.91 -11.17 0.17
C GLY A 11 -2.45 -11.35 -0.29
N TRP A 12 -1.48 -10.88 0.49
CA TRP A 12 -0.06 -11.14 0.22
C TRP A 12 0.34 -12.61 0.40
N LEU A 13 -0.20 -13.27 1.42
CA LEU A 13 0.01 -14.71 1.61
C LEU A 13 -0.55 -15.53 0.44
N LEU A 14 -1.72 -15.16 -0.10
CA LEU A 14 -2.28 -15.81 -1.29
C LEU A 14 -1.38 -15.66 -2.52
N ILE A 15 -0.74 -14.49 -2.70
CA ILE A 15 0.18 -14.26 -3.82
C ILE A 15 1.47 -15.06 -3.63
N GLY A 16 2.03 -15.09 -2.42
CA GLY A 16 3.29 -15.77 -2.12
C GLY A 16 3.21 -17.30 -2.17
N PHE A 17 2.10 -17.89 -1.71
CA PHE A 17 1.90 -19.35 -1.69
C PHE A 17 1.04 -19.86 -2.86
N GLY A 18 0.58 -18.97 -3.73
CA GLY A 18 -0.36 -19.27 -4.80
C GLY A 18 0.25 -20.18 -5.88
N HIS A 19 -0.10 -21.47 -5.87
CA HIS A 19 0.27 -22.41 -6.92
C HIS A 19 -0.59 -22.28 -8.19
N ASN A 20 -1.74 -21.60 -8.10
CA ASN A 20 -2.68 -21.43 -9.21
C ASN A 20 -2.85 -19.95 -9.57
N VAL A 21 -2.95 -19.66 -10.87
CA VAL A 21 -3.14 -18.30 -11.40
C VAL A 21 -4.38 -17.61 -10.80
N THR A 22 -5.45 -18.35 -10.55
CA THR A 22 -6.68 -17.84 -9.92
C THR A 22 -6.43 -17.33 -8.49
N LEU A 23 -5.62 -18.03 -7.68
CA LEU A 23 -5.28 -17.62 -6.32
C LEU A 23 -4.48 -16.32 -6.32
N VAL A 24 -3.54 -16.17 -7.26
CA VAL A 24 -2.75 -14.94 -7.43
C VAL A 24 -3.64 -13.77 -7.85
N LEU A 25 -4.58 -13.98 -8.78
CA LEU A 25 -5.55 -12.96 -9.22
C LEU A 25 -6.45 -12.49 -8.06
N VAL A 26 -6.98 -13.43 -7.27
CA VAL A 26 -7.77 -13.11 -6.08
C VAL A 26 -6.92 -12.34 -5.06
N GLY A 27 -5.69 -12.78 -4.80
CA GLY A 27 -4.75 -12.07 -3.91
C GLY A 27 -4.46 -10.64 -4.38
N ARG A 28 -4.28 -10.42 -5.68
CA ARG A 28 -4.10 -9.07 -6.27
C ARG A 28 -5.34 -8.20 -6.13
N PHE A 29 -6.53 -8.77 -6.30
CA PHE A 29 -7.77 -8.03 -6.11
C PHE A 29 -7.93 -7.56 -4.66
N VAL A 30 -7.69 -8.46 -3.69
CA VAL A 30 -7.79 -8.15 -2.26
C VAL A 30 -6.76 -7.12 -1.83
N THR A 31 -5.48 -7.31 -2.21
CA THR A 31 -4.41 -6.35 -1.89
C THR A 31 -4.63 -5.00 -2.57
N GLY A 32 -5.13 -4.97 -3.81
CA GLY A 32 -5.49 -3.76 -4.53
C GLY A 32 -6.62 -2.98 -3.86
N PHE A 33 -7.69 -3.66 -3.45
CA PHE A 33 -8.82 -3.02 -2.74
C PHE A 33 -8.39 -2.42 -1.40
N CYS A 34 -7.57 -3.15 -0.64
CA CYS A 34 -7.01 -2.66 0.62
C CYS A 34 -6.06 -1.48 0.39
N GLY A 35 -5.17 -1.58 -0.61
CA GLY A 35 -4.23 -0.53 -0.99
C GLY A 35 -4.94 0.77 -1.34
N GLY A 36 -5.96 0.72 -2.21
CA GLY A 36 -6.77 1.88 -2.56
C GLY A 36 -7.47 2.51 -1.35
N SER A 37 -7.99 1.68 -0.45
CA SER A 37 -8.61 2.17 0.80
C SER A 37 -7.60 2.90 1.71
N PHE A 38 -6.36 2.41 1.80
CA PHE A 38 -5.30 3.07 2.57
C PHE A 38 -4.89 4.41 1.97
N THR A 39 -4.68 4.48 0.65
CA THR A 39 -4.28 5.71 -0.05
C THR A 39 -5.32 6.82 0.11
N LEU A 40 -6.60 6.50 0.29
CA LEU A 40 -7.64 7.49 0.58
C LEU A 40 -7.69 7.86 2.06
N THR A 41 -7.68 6.87 2.95
CA THR A 41 -7.93 7.12 4.38
C THR A 41 -6.74 7.81 5.06
N ILE A 42 -5.49 7.53 4.65
CA ILE A 42 -4.29 8.12 5.25
C ILE A 42 -4.25 9.65 5.11
N PRO A 43 -4.34 10.25 3.90
CA PRO A 43 -4.30 11.70 3.76
C PRO A 43 -5.50 12.40 4.42
N ILE A 44 -6.68 11.75 4.45
CA ILE A 44 -7.85 12.28 5.17
C ILE A 44 -7.56 12.38 6.66
N TYR A 45 -7.12 11.28 7.29
CA TYR A 45 -6.77 11.27 8.71
C TYR A 45 -5.68 12.30 9.03
N VAL A 46 -4.63 12.34 8.22
CA VAL A 46 -3.54 13.32 8.35
C VAL A 46 -4.05 14.76 8.24
N SER A 47 -5.03 15.01 7.37
CA SER A 47 -5.63 16.34 7.19
C SER A 47 -6.53 16.77 8.35
N GLU A 48 -7.06 15.82 9.13
CA GLU A 48 -7.90 16.08 10.31
C GLU A 48 -7.04 16.43 11.54
N ILE A 49 -5.89 15.78 11.70
CA ILE A 49 -4.98 16.01 12.85
C ILE A 49 -4.01 17.17 12.64
N ALA A 50 -3.79 17.61 11.39
CA ALA A 50 -2.76 18.58 11.05
C ALA A 50 -3.23 20.03 11.21
N GLU A 51 -2.35 20.85 11.78
CA GLU A 51 -2.57 22.29 11.89
C GLU A 51 -2.59 22.97 10.51
N ASN A 52 -3.46 23.97 10.33
CA ASN A 52 -3.75 24.58 9.03
C ASN A 52 -2.50 25.10 8.29
N SER A 53 -1.45 25.50 9.01
CA SER A 53 -0.19 25.98 8.44
C SER A 53 0.66 24.89 7.79
N VAL A 54 0.57 23.63 8.26
CA VAL A 54 1.44 22.52 7.83
C VAL A 54 0.73 21.44 7.01
N ARG A 55 -0.60 21.52 6.86
CA ARG A 55 -1.42 20.54 6.12
C ARG A 55 -0.88 20.23 4.71
N GLY A 56 -0.45 21.24 3.97
CA GLY A 56 0.09 21.07 2.62
C GLY A 56 1.40 20.30 2.60
N VAL A 57 2.31 20.59 3.54
CA VAL A 57 3.60 19.90 3.64
C VAL A 57 3.38 18.43 4.01
N LEU A 58 2.50 18.17 4.98
CA LEU A 58 2.25 16.82 5.48
C LEU A 58 1.61 15.91 4.42
N SER A 59 0.69 16.45 3.60
CA SER A 59 0.13 15.73 2.47
C SER A 59 1.18 15.40 1.39
N ASN A 60 2.12 16.32 1.12
CA ASN A 60 3.19 16.07 0.16
C ASN A 60 4.19 15.01 0.65
N MET A 61 4.47 14.98 1.95
CA MET A 61 5.33 13.96 2.56
C MET A 61 4.80 12.54 2.35
N LEU A 62 3.48 12.34 2.39
CA LEU A 62 2.87 11.04 2.11
C LEU A 62 3.17 10.56 0.68
N VAL A 63 3.09 11.45 -0.31
CA VAL A 63 3.39 11.15 -1.71
C VAL A 63 4.89 10.89 -1.90
N LEU A 64 5.75 11.65 -1.21
CA LEU A 64 7.19 11.41 -1.23
C LEU A 64 7.55 10.01 -0.71
N VAL A 65 6.98 9.60 0.43
CA VAL A 65 7.20 8.24 0.99
C VAL A 65 6.71 7.17 0.03
N LEU A 66 5.57 7.38 -0.65
CA LEU A 66 5.08 6.45 -1.68
C LEU A 66 6.06 6.32 -2.85
N CYS A 67 6.55 7.44 -3.39
CA CYS A 67 7.54 7.44 -4.48
C CYS A 67 8.83 6.72 -4.08
N VAL A 68 9.33 6.97 -2.86
CA VAL A 68 10.52 6.28 -2.31
C VAL A 68 10.27 4.78 -2.19
N GLY A 69 9.10 4.35 -1.71
CA GLY A 69 8.75 2.93 -1.63
C GLY A 69 8.70 2.24 -3.00
N ILE A 70 8.14 2.92 -4.00
CA ILE A 70 8.12 2.42 -5.39
C ILE A 70 9.54 2.29 -5.93
N LEU A 71 10.38 3.30 -5.74
CA LEU A 71 11.79 3.26 -6.15
C LEU A 71 12.53 2.09 -5.49
N PHE A 72 12.35 1.91 -4.18
CA PHE A 72 12.97 0.81 -3.43
C PHE A 72 12.52 -0.56 -3.97
N THR A 73 11.24 -0.71 -4.31
CA THR A 73 10.71 -1.96 -4.89
C THR A 73 11.35 -2.26 -6.25
N TYR A 74 11.56 -1.26 -7.10
CA TYR A 74 12.25 -1.46 -8.37
C TYR A 74 13.73 -1.83 -8.20
N ILE A 75 14.42 -1.18 -7.25
CA ILE A 75 15.82 -1.52 -6.93
C ILE A 75 15.90 -2.97 -6.48
N LEU A 76 15.09 -3.38 -5.50
CA LEU A 76 15.07 -4.77 -5.02
C LEU A 76 14.68 -5.77 -6.11
N GLY A 77 13.67 -5.44 -6.92
CA GLY A 77 13.25 -6.28 -8.05
C GLY A 77 14.33 -6.45 -9.13
N SER A 78 15.29 -5.53 -9.23
CA SER A 78 16.44 -5.69 -10.13
C SER A 78 17.49 -6.67 -9.62
N TYR A 79 17.62 -6.83 -8.30
CA TYR A 79 18.61 -7.71 -7.67
C TYR A 79 18.06 -9.10 -7.36
N ILE A 80 16.74 -9.23 -7.17
CA ILE A 80 16.10 -10.50 -6.83
C ILE A 80 15.55 -11.14 -8.11
N PRO A 81 16.07 -12.31 -8.53
CA PRO A 81 15.42 -13.08 -9.58
C PRO A 81 14.06 -13.56 -9.05
N TRP A 82 13.00 -13.23 -9.78
CA TRP A 82 11.62 -13.57 -9.46
C TRP A 82 11.22 -14.92 -10.04
#